data_AF-A0A8E2E252-F1
#
_entry.id   AF-A0A8E2E252-F1
#
_cell.length_a   1.000
_cell.length_b   1.000
_cell.length_c   1.000
_cell.angle_alpha   90.00
_cell.angle_beta   90.00
_cell.angle_gamma   90.00
#
_symmetry.space_group_name_H-M   'P 1'
#
loop_
_entity.id
_entity.type
_entity.pdbx_description
1 polymer ?
#
loop_
_entity_poly.entity_id
_entity_poly.type
_entity_poly.pdbx_seq_one_letter_code
_entity_poly.pdbx_strand_id
1 'polypeptide(L)'
;ILLLEQREDDVQITEEVVDVAAGNSTDGEEVMRLLLERGEGDAQITRRLIMKAAALVWSSGEEGIRLLLERSGSDAQITEGVVTQTARSFGKEIMQLLLEQRGESVPITEEVVKAAVHNNRSGKEVIELLLERRGNDIQITEEVVEVIARLFDREVVSLLLQRGGDDVPITEAVLEAAAGNFKNGERVMRLLLERGRDDVPITEDMAKEEARNVRVMRILLDRRGDDVPTTEEMVKVAARNLSGKALSLLLDRKGDDVQITDAVVETAARNPYRAVMELLLERRRDDVNITEAVAKAAAGISHGEKMIGLLLERLGDWVPITEEVVKAAAGN
;
A
#
# COMPACT_ATOMS: atom_id res chain seq x y z
N ILE A 1 6.28 28.06 -32.29
CA ILE A 1 7.60 28.65 -32.01
C ILE A 1 7.88 29.83 -32.94
N LEU A 2 8.13 29.62 -34.24
CA LEU A 2 8.37 30.70 -35.23
C LEU A 2 7.35 31.85 -35.20
N LEU A 3 6.06 31.55 -35.01
CA LEU A 3 5.01 32.58 -34.93
C LEU A 3 5.11 33.45 -33.66
N LEU A 4 5.50 32.86 -32.52
CA LEU A 4 5.73 33.61 -31.28
C LEU A 4 7.00 34.48 -31.40
N GLU A 5 8.01 34.01 -32.15
CA GLU A 5 9.28 34.73 -32.36
C GLU A 5 9.17 35.90 -33.35
N GLN A 6 8.26 35.83 -34.33
CA GLN A 6 8.14 36.85 -35.38
C GLN A 6 7.05 37.90 -35.13
N ARG A 7 6.16 37.68 -34.15
CA ARG A 7 4.95 38.52 -33.92
C ARG A 7 4.79 38.84 -32.43
N GLU A 8 5.85 39.37 -31.80
CA GLU A 8 5.92 39.56 -30.34
C GLU A 8 4.76 40.37 -29.74
N ASP A 9 4.26 41.39 -30.45
CA ASP A 9 3.21 42.28 -29.93
C ASP A 9 1.78 41.91 -30.38
N ASP A 10 1.62 41.00 -31.36
CA ASP A 10 0.33 40.68 -31.99
C ASP A 10 -0.32 39.39 -31.44
N VAL A 11 0.42 38.57 -30.70
CA VAL A 11 -0.08 37.26 -30.24
C VAL A 11 -0.64 37.39 -28.82
N GLN A 12 -1.97 37.49 -28.72
CA GLN A 12 -2.63 37.35 -27.42
C GLN A 12 -2.51 35.92 -26.92
N ILE A 13 -1.82 35.75 -25.79
CA ILE A 13 -1.73 34.47 -25.12
C ILE A 13 -3.04 34.30 -24.32
N THR A 14 -3.89 33.36 -24.72
CA THR A 14 -5.16 33.05 -24.03
C THR A 14 -5.09 31.73 -23.26
N GLU A 15 -6.09 31.51 -22.40
CA GLU A 15 -6.25 30.26 -21.64
C GLU A 15 -6.21 29.01 -22.54
N GLU A 16 -6.90 29.07 -23.68
CA GLU A 16 -6.97 27.97 -24.66
C GLU A 16 -5.61 27.69 -25.32
N VAL A 17 -4.79 28.72 -25.57
CA VAL A 17 -3.43 28.55 -26.11
C VAL A 17 -2.56 27.78 -25.12
N VAL A 18 -2.71 28.06 -23.82
CA VAL A 18 -1.99 27.35 -22.76
C VAL A 18 -2.46 25.91 -22.62
N ASP A 19 -3.77 25.64 -22.65
CA ASP A 19 -4.30 24.26 -22.59
C ASP A 19 -3.91 23.42 -23.82
N VAL A 20 -3.89 24.01 -25.02
CA VAL A 20 -3.45 23.32 -26.24
C VAL A 20 -1.94 23.05 -26.21
N ALA A 21 -1.14 24.02 -25.75
CA ALA A 21 0.27 23.80 -25.49
C ALA A 21 0.49 22.73 -24.41
N ALA A 22 -0.41 22.68 -23.41
CA ALA A 22 -0.39 21.70 -22.33
C ALA A 22 -0.54 20.25 -22.82
N GLY A 23 -1.38 20.06 -23.82
CA GLY A 23 -1.67 18.76 -24.43
C GLY A 23 -0.70 18.34 -25.53
N ASN A 24 0.29 19.17 -25.88
CA ASN A 24 1.22 18.89 -26.97
C ASN A 24 2.36 17.98 -26.48
N SER A 25 2.28 16.70 -26.86
CA SER A 25 3.25 15.66 -26.47
C SER A 25 4.60 15.72 -27.19
N THR A 26 4.75 16.55 -28.22
CA THR A 26 5.97 16.62 -29.05
C THR A 26 6.82 17.84 -28.68
N ASP A 27 6.21 19.04 -28.67
CA ASP A 27 6.91 20.32 -28.47
C ASP A 27 6.28 21.18 -27.36
N GLY A 28 5.33 20.62 -26.58
CA GLY A 28 4.62 21.37 -25.54
C GLY A 28 5.56 22.00 -24.53
N GLU A 29 6.71 21.37 -24.25
CA GLU A 29 7.70 21.87 -23.31
C GLU A 29 8.30 23.20 -23.77
N GLU A 30 8.80 23.23 -25.00
CA GLU A 30 9.42 24.40 -25.60
C GLU A 30 8.40 25.52 -25.82
N VAL A 31 7.19 25.14 -26.24
CA VAL A 31 6.07 26.08 -26.38
C VAL A 31 5.73 26.71 -25.03
N MET A 32 5.60 25.92 -23.96
CA MET A 32 5.30 26.49 -22.64
C MET A 32 6.43 27.37 -22.09
N ARG A 33 7.70 27.02 -22.34
CA ARG A 33 8.84 27.87 -21.94
C ARG A 33 8.75 29.25 -22.60
N LEU A 34 8.48 29.30 -23.90
CA LEU A 34 8.35 30.55 -24.65
C LEU A 34 7.12 31.39 -24.23
N LEU A 35 6.00 30.73 -23.95
CA LEU A 35 4.80 31.42 -23.44
C LEU A 35 5.07 32.04 -22.05
N LEU A 36 5.91 31.40 -21.24
CA LEU A 36 6.32 31.89 -19.93
C LEU A 36 7.36 33.01 -19.96
N GLU A 37 8.28 32.99 -20.92
CA GLU A 37 9.25 34.07 -21.13
C GLU A 37 8.60 35.38 -21.60
N ARG A 38 7.47 35.28 -22.32
CA ARG A 38 6.77 36.44 -22.89
C ARG A 38 5.56 36.93 -22.08
N GLY A 39 4.98 36.09 -21.22
CA GLY A 39 3.70 36.34 -20.54
C GLY A 39 3.71 37.23 -19.30
N GLU A 40 4.83 37.88 -18.92
CA GLU A 40 4.88 38.74 -17.71
C GLU A 40 4.05 40.03 -17.83
N GLY A 41 3.64 40.42 -19.04
CA GLY A 41 3.00 41.71 -19.31
C GLY A 41 1.46 41.74 -19.39
N ASP A 42 0.77 40.62 -19.61
CA ASP A 42 -0.67 40.66 -19.93
C ASP A 42 -1.49 39.69 -19.07
N ALA A 43 -2.23 40.26 -18.11
CA ALA A 43 -2.89 39.61 -16.99
C ALA A 43 -4.13 38.75 -17.35
N GLN A 44 -4.29 38.30 -18.60
CA GLN A 44 -5.46 37.54 -19.05
C GLN A 44 -5.34 36.02 -18.87
N ILE A 45 -4.13 35.46 -18.85
CA ILE A 45 -3.91 34.07 -18.42
C ILE A 45 -3.61 34.07 -16.94
N THR A 46 -4.49 33.45 -16.16
CA THR A 46 -4.21 33.27 -14.75
C THR A 46 -3.02 32.33 -14.60
N ARG A 47 -2.01 32.71 -13.82
CA ARG A 47 -0.85 31.85 -13.47
C ARG A 47 -1.26 30.42 -13.02
N ARG A 48 -2.48 30.29 -12.47
CA ARG A 48 -3.19 29.03 -12.19
C ARG A 48 -3.23 28.06 -13.38
N LEU A 49 -3.51 28.56 -14.58
CA LEU A 49 -3.59 27.72 -15.77
C LEU A 49 -2.23 27.25 -16.25
N ILE A 50 -1.22 28.11 -16.12
CA ILE A 50 0.13 27.75 -16.50
C ILE A 50 0.68 26.67 -15.57
N MET A 51 0.33 26.71 -14.28
CA MET A 51 0.63 25.62 -13.35
C MET A 51 -0.07 24.31 -13.71
N LYS A 52 -1.35 24.37 -14.11
CA LYS A 52 -2.10 23.19 -14.57
C LYS A 52 -1.49 22.60 -15.85
N ALA A 53 -1.07 23.45 -16.79
CA ALA A 53 -0.48 23.05 -18.05
C ALA A 53 0.94 22.47 -17.90
N ALA A 54 1.79 23.13 -17.11
CA ALA A 54 3.14 22.66 -16.78
C ALA A 54 3.15 21.24 -16.18
N ALA A 55 2.15 20.93 -15.37
CA ALA A 55 2.01 19.61 -14.77
C ALA A 55 1.58 18.50 -15.75
N LEU A 56 1.06 18.86 -16.94
CA LEU A 56 0.61 17.92 -17.98
C LEU A 56 1.66 17.68 -19.07
N VAL A 57 2.49 18.69 -19.36
CA VAL A 57 3.44 18.67 -20.50
C VAL A 57 4.76 18.01 -20.17
N TRP A 58 5.34 18.37 -19.03
CA TRP A 58 6.74 18.07 -18.80
C TRP A 58 6.87 16.66 -18.23
N SER A 59 7.16 15.72 -19.12
CA SER A 59 7.56 14.35 -18.78
C SER A 59 8.80 14.27 -17.87
N SER A 60 9.53 15.39 -17.72
CA SER A 60 10.67 15.65 -16.82
C SER A 60 10.46 16.86 -15.87
N GLY A 61 9.22 17.31 -15.64
CA GLY A 61 8.78 18.66 -15.21
C GLY A 61 9.27 19.35 -13.94
N GLU A 62 10.45 19.01 -13.46
CA GLU A 62 11.12 19.72 -12.39
C GLU A 62 11.60 21.11 -12.81
N GLU A 63 12.28 21.22 -13.96
CA GLU A 63 12.93 22.47 -14.35
C GLU A 63 11.93 23.57 -14.68
N GLY A 64 10.85 23.20 -15.37
CA GLY A 64 9.85 24.17 -15.71
C GLY A 64 8.97 24.58 -14.52
N ILE A 65 8.65 23.66 -13.58
CA ILE A 65 7.91 24.05 -12.36
C ILE A 65 8.80 24.94 -11.51
N ARG A 66 10.11 24.66 -11.45
CA ARG A 66 11.09 25.53 -10.82
C ARG A 66 11.08 26.94 -11.43
N LEU A 67 11.20 27.06 -12.75
CA LEU A 67 11.15 28.37 -13.44
C LEU A 67 9.83 29.11 -13.18
N LEU A 68 8.71 28.38 -13.16
CA LEU A 68 7.40 28.91 -12.83
C LEU A 68 7.32 29.44 -11.41
N LEU A 69 7.85 28.71 -10.43
CA LEU A 69 7.85 29.12 -9.03
C LEU A 69 8.73 30.36 -8.85
N GLU A 70 9.95 30.33 -9.39
CA GLU A 70 10.91 31.45 -9.36
C GLU A 70 10.36 32.74 -9.99
N ARG A 71 9.63 32.65 -11.11
CA ARG A 71 9.07 33.84 -11.80
C ARG A 71 7.67 34.24 -11.34
N SER A 72 6.93 33.32 -10.74
CA SER A 72 5.66 33.67 -10.13
C SER A 72 5.96 34.56 -8.92
N GLY A 73 5.72 35.86 -9.04
CA GLY A 73 5.79 36.77 -7.89
C GLY A 73 4.89 36.33 -6.73
N SER A 74 5.09 36.92 -5.55
CA SER A 74 4.40 36.59 -4.29
C SER A 74 2.86 36.59 -4.37
N ASP A 75 2.28 37.26 -5.36
CA ASP A 75 0.83 37.41 -5.53
C ASP A 75 0.15 36.22 -6.23
N ALA A 76 0.92 35.25 -6.74
CA ALA A 76 0.36 34.05 -7.36
C ALA A 76 -0.22 33.10 -6.29
N GLN A 77 -1.56 33.01 -6.20
CA GLN A 77 -2.22 32.04 -5.34
C GLN A 77 -1.90 30.60 -5.80
N ILE A 78 -1.26 29.83 -4.92
CA ILE A 78 -1.12 28.38 -5.08
C ILE A 78 -2.43 27.73 -4.66
N THR A 79 -3.12 27.12 -5.62
CA THR A 79 -4.32 26.34 -5.32
C THR A 79 -3.95 24.94 -4.86
N GLU A 80 -4.81 24.33 -4.05
CA GLU A 80 -4.67 22.93 -3.60
C GLU A 80 -4.43 21.97 -4.77
N GLY A 81 -5.15 22.12 -5.88
CA GLY A 81 -4.98 21.26 -7.06
C GLY A 81 -3.55 21.27 -7.63
N VAL A 82 -2.85 22.41 -7.55
CA VAL A 82 -1.43 22.48 -7.95
C VAL A 82 -0.58 21.68 -6.98
N VAL A 83 -0.76 21.88 -5.67
CA VAL A 83 0.00 21.16 -4.63
C VAL A 83 -0.23 19.65 -4.73
N THR A 84 -1.48 19.22 -4.91
CA THR A 84 -1.88 17.81 -5.06
C THR A 84 -1.20 17.19 -6.28
N GLN A 85 -1.24 17.85 -7.43
CA GLN A 85 -0.56 17.36 -8.62
C GLN A 85 0.97 17.35 -8.42
N THR A 86 1.50 18.37 -7.72
CA THR A 86 2.93 18.42 -7.41
C THR A 86 3.36 17.22 -6.57
N ALA A 87 2.62 16.93 -5.50
CA ALA A 87 2.84 15.80 -4.61
C ALA A 87 2.75 14.45 -5.34
N ARG A 88 1.80 14.33 -6.28
CA ARG A 88 1.56 13.09 -7.04
C ARG A 88 2.67 12.76 -8.05
N SER A 89 3.26 13.78 -8.67
CA SER A 89 4.01 13.59 -9.92
C SER A 89 5.48 14.01 -9.88
N PHE A 90 5.93 14.82 -8.92
CA PHE A 90 7.31 15.33 -8.89
C PHE A 90 8.10 14.87 -7.67
N GLY A 91 9.42 15.06 -7.73
CA GLY A 91 10.35 14.78 -6.64
C GLY A 91 10.17 15.71 -5.43
N LYS A 92 10.87 15.36 -4.34
CA LYS A 92 10.90 16.13 -3.10
C LYS A 92 11.38 17.56 -3.31
N GLU A 93 12.31 17.76 -4.25
CA GLU A 93 12.96 19.03 -4.55
C GLU A 93 11.96 20.10 -5.00
N ILE A 94 10.98 19.71 -5.81
CA ILE A 94 9.93 20.62 -6.30
C ILE A 94 8.93 20.95 -5.20
N MET A 95 8.53 19.96 -4.42
CA MET A 95 7.69 20.21 -3.25
C MET A 95 8.40 21.13 -2.24
N GLN A 96 9.70 20.94 -2.05
CA GLN A 96 10.51 21.78 -1.16
C GLN A 96 10.55 23.23 -1.65
N LEU A 97 10.81 23.44 -2.94
CA LEU A 97 10.82 24.78 -3.54
C LEU A 97 9.47 25.48 -3.37
N LEU A 98 8.36 24.75 -3.59
CA LEU A 98 7.00 25.26 -3.41
C LEU A 98 6.78 25.73 -1.96
N LEU A 99 7.16 24.92 -0.98
CA LEU A 99 7.03 25.25 0.44
C LEU A 99 7.93 26.44 0.85
N GLU A 100 9.16 26.53 0.33
CA GLU A 100 10.11 27.58 0.68
C GLU A 100 9.71 28.95 0.12
N GLN A 101 9.18 29.00 -1.10
CA GLN A 101 8.82 30.27 -1.74
C GLN A 101 7.43 30.81 -1.35
N ARG A 102 6.53 29.94 -0.89
CA ARG A 102 5.13 30.29 -0.62
C ARG A 102 4.72 30.08 0.84
N GLY A 103 5.55 29.40 1.63
CA GLY A 103 5.40 29.30 3.07
C GLY A 103 4.01 28.82 3.47
N GLU A 104 3.36 29.57 4.37
CA GLU A 104 2.03 29.25 4.91
C GLU A 104 0.90 29.33 3.87
N SER A 105 1.10 30.01 2.73
CA SER A 105 0.07 30.14 1.69
C SER A 105 -0.15 28.86 0.89
N VAL A 106 0.70 27.85 1.05
CA VAL A 106 0.52 26.53 0.42
C VAL A 106 -0.49 25.72 1.25
N PRO A 107 -1.65 25.36 0.68
CA PRO A 107 -2.62 24.49 1.35
C PRO A 107 -2.10 23.06 1.38
N ILE A 108 -1.79 22.54 2.57
CA ILE A 108 -1.45 21.13 2.78
C ILE A 108 -2.66 20.44 3.41
N THR A 109 -3.48 19.84 2.55
CA THR A 109 -4.68 19.10 2.96
C THR A 109 -4.42 17.60 2.97
N GLU A 110 -5.40 16.85 3.48
CA GLU A 110 -5.42 15.39 3.37
C GLU A 110 -5.26 14.91 1.92
N GLU A 111 -5.87 15.58 0.95
CA GLU A 111 -5.78 15.22 -0.47
C GLU A 111 -4.35 15.38 -1.02
N VAL A 112 -3.59 16.36 -0.54
CA VAL A 112 -2.17 16.51 -0.89
C VAL A 112 -1.36 15.33 -0.35
N VAL A 113 -1.64 14.88 0.88
CA VAL A 113 -0.96 13.71 1.47
C VAL A 113 -1.32 12.44 0.71
N LYS A 114 -2.61 12.21 0.41
CA LYS A 114 -3.05 11.07 -0.42
C LYS A 114 -2.42 11.10 -1.80
N ALA A 115 -2.26 12.27 -2.41
CA ALA A 115 -1.56 12.39 -3.68
C ALA A 115 -0.09 11.98 -3.58
N ALA A 116 0.61 12.42 -2.53
CA ALA A 116 1.99 12.02 -2.26
C ALA A 116 2.14 10.50 -2.09
N VAL A 117 1.17 9.83 -1.46
CA VAL A 117 1.15 8.36 -1.35
C VAL A 117 1.21 7.69 -2.72
N HIS A 118 0.51 8.23 -3.72
CA HIS A 118 0.43 7.67 -5.06
C HIS A 118 1.66 8.02 -5.94
N ASN A 119 2.65 8.69 -5.37
CA ASN A 119 3.91 9.01 -6.05
C ASN A 119 4.91 7.85 -5.90
N ASN A 120 4.93 6.97 -6.92
CA ASN A 120 5.79 5.78 -6.92
C ASN A 120 7.29 6.07 -6.95
N ARG A 121 7.71 7.29 -7.31
CA ARG A 121 9.14 7.65 -7.44
C ARG A 121 9.70 8.28 -6.17
N SER A 122 8.91 9.13 -5.51
CA SER A 122 9.39 9.97 -4.40
C SER A 122 8.35 10.21 -3.30
N GLY A 123 7.28 9.41 -3.26
CA GLY A 123 6.19 9.60 -2.31
C GLY A 123 6.64 9.56 -0.85
N LYS A 124 7.63 8.72 -0.52
CA LYS A 124 8.19 8.66 0.83
C LYS A 124 8.83 10.00 1.20
N GLU A 125 9.75 10.47 0.37
CA GLU A 125 10.52 11.68 0.58
C GLU A 125 9.61 12.94 0.60
N VAL A 126 8.56 12.94 -0.21
CA VAL A 126 7.53 14.00 -0.22
C VAL A 126 6.71 13.98 1.07
N ILE A 127 6.22 12.82 1.53
CA ILE A 127 5.46 12.72 2.79
C ILE A 127 6.32 13.13 3.98
N GLU A 128 7.58 12.69 4.05
CA GLU A 128 8.53 13.09 5.08
C GLU A 128 8.69 14.61 5.11
N LEU A 129 8.92 15.25 3.95
CA LEU A 129 9.04 16.70 3.83
C LEU A 129 7.77 17.43 4.32
N LEU A 130 6.58 16.97 3.90
CA LEU A 130 5.31 17.57 4.27
C LEU A 130 5.09 17.51 5.79
N LEU A 131 5.32 16.34 6.39
CA LEU A 131 5.21 16.16 7.84
C LEU A 131 6.28 16.99 8.59
N GLU A 132 7.51 17.06 8.08
CA GLU A 132 8.61 17.81 8.70
C GLU A 132 8.36 19.31 8.73
N ARG A 133 7.92 19.89 7.61
CA ARG A 133 7.78 21.34 7.45
C ARG A 133 6.41 21.86 7.86
N ARG A 134 5.35 21.06 7.67
CA ARG A 134 3.96 21.49 7.81
C ARG A 134 3.10 20.51 8.63
N GLY A 135 3.72 19.63 9.42
CA GLY A 135 3.00 18.60 10.18
C GLY A 135 1.87 19.11 11.09
N ASN A 136 1.97 20.33 11.62
CA ASN A 136 0.91 20.94 12.46
C ASN A 136 -0.29 21.45 11.63
N ASP A 137 -0.09 21.68 10.34
CA ASP A 137 -1.13 22.18 9.43
C ASP A 137 -1.88 21.03 8.77
N ILE A 138 -1.32 19.82 8.81
CA ILE A 138 -1.93 18.61 8.28
C ILE A 138 -2.95 18.10 9.30
N GLN A 139 -4.21 18.07 8.90
CA GLN A 139 -5.23 17.29 9.61
C GLN A 139 -4.89 15.80 9.44
N ILE A 140 -4.37 15.16 10.49
CA ILE A 140 -4.07 13.73 10.50
C ILE A 140 -5.37 12.98 10.81
N THR A 141 -6.10 12.65 9.75
CA THR A 141 -7.32 11.85 9.81
C THR A 141 -6.98 10.35 9.83
N GLU A 142 -7.97 9.52 10.20
CA GLU A 142 -7.84 8.07 10.18
C GLU A 142 -7.41 7.54 8.81
N GLU A 143 -8.00 8.06 7.73
CA GLU A 143 -7.69 7.62 6.37
C GLU A 143 -6.22 7.91 5.99
N VAL A 144 -5.68 9.06 6.41
CA VAL A 144 -4.24 9.37 6.22
C VAL A 144 -3.37 8.37 6.96
N VAL A 145 -3.70 8.06 8.22
CA VAL A 145 -2.93 7.11 9.04
C VAL A 145 -2.99 5.71 8.43
N GLU A 146 -4.17 5.28 8.00
CA GLU A 146 -4.41 3.96 7.39
C GLU A 146 -3.56 3.79 6.13
N VAL A 147 -3.64 4.75 5.20
CA VAL A 147 -2.90 4.69 3.94
C VAL A 147 -1.39 4.72 4.17
N ILE A 148 -0.91 5.52 5.12
CA ILE A 148 0.52 5.58 5.47
C ILE A 148 0.97 4.26 6.10
N ALA A 149 0.22 3.72 7.06
CA ALA A 149 0.55 2.46 7.74
C ALA A 149 0.60 1.26 6.78
N ARG A 150 -0.25 1.27 5.74
CA ARG A 150 -0.29 0.22 4.71
C ARG A 150 0.94 0.20 3.80
N LEU A 151 1.49 1.37 3.47
CA LEU A 151 2.42 1.52 2.34
C LEU A 151 3.85 1.89 2.75
N PHE A 152 4.02 2.59 3.87
CA PHE A 152 5.31 3.16 4.25
C PHE A 152 5.99 2.37 5.38
N ASP A 153 7.21 2.75 5.70
CA ASP A 153 7.99 2.13 6.76
C ASP A 153 7.73 2.77 8.13
N ARG A 154 8.43 2.25 9.14
CA ARG A 154 8.28 2.69 10.53
C ARG A 154 8.67 4.15 10.69
N GLU A 155 9.64 4.64 9.92
CA GLU A 155 10.18 5.98 10.00
C GLU A 155 9.10 7.02 9.64
N VAL A 156 8.39 6.83 8.51
CA VAL A 156 7.28 7.71 8.12
C VAL A 156 6.13 7.66 9.14
N VAL A 157 5.73 6.47 9.59
CA VAL A 157 4.67 6.31 10.60
C VAL A 157 5.07 6.96 11.91
N SER A 158 6.34 6.85 12.33
CA SER A 158 6.87 7.51 13.52
C SER A 158 6.80 9.02 13.42
N LEU A 159 7.14 9.57 12.25
CA LEU A 159 7.06 11.01 12.02
C LEU A 159 5.60 11.50 12.08
N LEU A 160 4.67 10.76 11.48
CA LEU A 160 3.22 11.05 11.55
C LEU A 160 2.74 11.09 13.01
N LEU A 161 3.09 10.06 13.80
CA LEU A 161 2.72 9.96 15.21
C LEU A 161 3.36 11.05 16.10
N GLN A 162 4.57 11.50 15.77
CA GLN A 162 5.23 12.61 16.47
C GLN A 162 4.57 13.95 16.18
N ARG A 163 4.05 14.16 14.96
CA ARG A 163 3.41 15.41 14.56
C ARG A 163 1.95 15.51 14.98
N GLY A 164 1.20 14.42 14.88
CA GLY A 164 -0.20 14.41 15.33
C GLY A 164 -0.38 14.22 16.83
N GLY A 165 0.70 13.90 17.57
CA GLY A 165 0.64 13.74 19.01
C GLY A 165 -0.30 12.62 19.44
N ASP A 166 -1.11 12.88 20.46
CA ASP A 166 -2.02 11.90 21.06
C ASP A 166 -3.39 11.86 20.36
N ASP A 167 -3.64 12.80 19.44
CA ASP A 167 -4.88 12.90 18.67
C ASP A 167 -4.89 11.98 17.43
N VAL A 168 -3.76 11.32 17.11
CA VAL A 168 -3.68 10.40 15.97
C VAL A 168 -4.59 9.19 16.23
N PRO A 169 -5.60 8.94 15.39
CA PRO A 169 -6.48 7.79 15.55
C PRO A 169 -5.71 6.50 15.24
N ILE A 170 -5.48 5.68 16.27
CA ILE A 170 -5.01 4.31 16.12
C ILE A 170 -6.23 3.40 16.30
N THR A 171 -6.93 3.17 15.19
CA THR A 171 -8.17 2.40 15.12
C THR A 171 -7.91 1.00 14.58
N GLU A 172 -8.97 0.19 14.54
CA GLU A 172 -8.94 -1.12 13.91
C GLU A 172 -8.46 -1.06 12.46
N ALA A 173 -9.00 -0.14 11.65
CA ALA A 173 -8.63 0.02 10.24
C ALA A 173 -7.14 0.31 10.06
N VAL A 174 -6.56 1.12 10.95
CA VAL A 174 -5.13 1.45 10.95
C VAL A 174 -4.26 0.23 11.28
N LEU A 175 -4.67 -0.59 12.25
CA LEU A 175 -3.98 -1.83 12.59
C LEU A 175 -4.10 -2.87 11.46
N GLU A 176 -5.27 -3.00 10.84
CA GLU A 176 -5.48 -3.86 9.67
C GLU A 176 -4.59 -3.44 8.50
N ALA A 177 -4.51 -2.14 8.22
CA ALA A 177 -3.61 -1.58 7.22
C ALA A 177 -2.13 -1.94 7.50
N ALA A 178 -1.69 -1.81 8.75
CA ALA A 178 -0.35 -2.21 9.16
C ALA A 178 -0.09 -3.72 9.03
N ALA A 179 -1.09 -4.56 9.30
CA ALA A 179 -0.99 -6.01 9.12
C ALA A 179 -0.80 -6.38 7.63
N GLY A 180 -1.50 -5.69 6.74
CA GLY A 180 -1.37 -5.82 5.28
C GLY A 180 -0.07 -5.26 4.68
N ASN A 181 0.77 -4.58 5.47
CA ASN A 181 2.05 -4.04 5.00
C ASN A 181 3.13 -5.15 4.95
N PHE A 182 3.24 -5.83 3.80
CA PHE A 182 4.17 -6.96 3.65
C PHE A 182 5.66 -6.61 3.77
N LYS A 183 6.05 -5.35 3.53
CA LYS A 183 7.46 -4.92 3.58
C LYS A 183 7.88 -4.50 4.99
N ASN A 184 7.04 -3.75 5.69
CA ASN A 184 7.39 -3.09 6.96
C ASN A 184 6.39 -3.34 8.09
N GLY A 185 5.33 -4.12 7.86
CA GLY A 185 4.22 -4.32 8.79
C GLY A 185 4.63 -4.79 10.18
N GLU A 186 5.68 -5.61 10.32
CA GLU A 186 6.20 -5.99 11.64
C GLU A 186 6.63 -4.76 12.47
N ARG A 187 7.40 -3.85 11.85
CA ARG A 187 7.94 -2.68 12.54
C ARG A 187 6.88 -1.60 12.76
N VAL A 188 5.99 -1.43 11.78
CA VAL A 188 4.85 -0.51 11.85
C VAL A 188 3.88 -0.97 12.93
N MET A 189 3.49 -2.25 12.94
CA MET A 189 2.60 -2.83 13.93
C MET A 189 3.16 -2.69 15.36
N ARG A 190 4.46 -2.95 15.59
CA ARG A 190 5.06 -2.72 16.92
C ARG A 190 4.92 -1.27 17.36
N LEU A 191 5.22 -0.32 16.47
CA LEU A 191 5.14 1.10 16.78
C LEU A 191 3.70 1.53 17.11
N LEU A 192 2.72 1.06 16.33
CA LEU A 192 1.31 1.36 16.55
C LEU A 192 0.80 0.73 17.85
N LEU A 193 1.18 -0.50 18.18
CA LEU A 193 0.81 -1.14 19.45
C LEU A 193 1.54 -0.57 20.68
N GLU A 194 2.69 0.07 20.51
CA GLU A 194 3.39 0.79 21.58
C GLU A 194 2.71 2.11 21.94
N ARG A 195 2.01 2.72 20.97
CA ARG A 195 1.40 4.06 21.09
C ARG A 195 -0.12 4.02 21.19
N GLY A 196 -0.74 3.00 20.61
CA GLY A 196 -2.17 2.72 20.68
C GLY A 196 -2.55 2.19 22.05
N ARG A 197 -3.83 2.34 22.39
CA ARG A 197 -4.40 1.76 23.60
C ARG A 197 -4.65 0.28 23.39
N ASP A 198 -4.60 -0.49 24.47
CA ASP A 198 -4.80 -1.93 24.43
C ASP A 198 -6.27 -2.36 24.18
N ASP A 199 -7.16 -1.39 23.95
CA ASP A 199 -8.60 -1.56 23.81
C ASP A 199 -9.09 -1.77 22.37
N VAL A 200 -8.23 -1.60 21.35
CA VAL A 200 -8.60 -1.84 19.95
C VAL A 200 -8.76 -3.35 19.72
N PRO A 201 -9.97 -3.84 19.34
CA PRO A 201 -10.20 -5.25 19.10
C PRO A 201 -9.42 -5.74 17.89
N ILE A 202 -8.95 -6.99 17.95
CA ILE A 202 -8.41 -7.68 16.77
C ILE A 202 -9.58 -8.32 16.03
N THR A 203 -9.81 -7.88 14.81
CA THR A 203 -10.92 -8.39 14.00
C THR A 203 -10.50 -9.50 13.08
N GLU A 204 -11.49 -10.17 12.52
CA GLU A 204 -11.26 -11.32 11.64
C GLU A 204 -10.45 -10.93 10.40
N ASP A 205 -10.69 -9.75 9.83
CA ASP A 205 -9.98 -9.30 8.63
C ASP A 205 -8.53 -8.92 8.92
N MET A 206 -8.26 -8.31 10.08
CA MET A 206 -6.90 -8.14 10.60
C MET A 206 -6.20 -9.50 10.79
N ALA A 207 -6.86 -10.46 11.44
CA ALA A 207 -6.33 -11.80 11.67
C ALA A 207 -6.02 -12.56 10.35
N LYS A 208 -6.80 -12.34 9.29
CA LYS A 208 -6.54 -12.89 7.95
C LYS A 208 -5.28 -12.32 7.33
N GLU A 209 -5.11 -11.00 7.34
CA GLU A 209 -3.91 -10.35 6.78
C GLU A 209 -2.65 -10.71 7.60
N GLU A 210 -2.78 -10.79 8.92
CA GLU A 210 -1.72 -11.30 9.80
C GLU A 210 -1.29 -12.72 9.48
N ALA A 211 -2.22 -13.64 9.22
CA ALA A 211 -1.89 -15.03 8.90
C ALA A 211 -1.04 -15.15 7.62
N ARG A 212 -1.05 -14.12 6.76
CA ARG A 212 -0.13 -13.99 5.61
C ARG A 212 1.24 -13.46 6.03
N ASN A 213 1.30 -12.63 7.08
CA ASN A 213 2.51 -12.06 7.65
C ASN A 213 2.85 -12.65 9.04
N VAL A 214 3.53 -13.80 9.04
CA VAL A 214 3.93 -14.56 10.26
C VAL A 214 4.57 -13.70 11.35
N ARG A 215 5.28 -12.63 10.99
CA ARG A 215 5.92 -11.73 11.96
C ARG A 215 4.91 -10.84 12.69
N VAL A 216 3.92 -10.32 11.97
CA VAL A 216 2.82 -9.52 12.56
C VAL A 216 1.94 -10.42 13.42
N MET A 217 1.55 -11.59 12.89
CA MET A 217 0.79 -12.60 13.64
C MET A 217 1.44 -12.94 14.98
N ARG A 218 2.77 -13.08 15.01
CA ARG A 218 3.53 -13.32 16.25
C ARG A 218 3.38 -12.19 17.25
N ILE A 219 3.53 -10.94 16.82
CA ILE A 219 3.41 -9.79 17.72
C ILE A 219 2.03 -9.74 18.36
N LEU A 220 0.98 -10.00 17.59
CA LEU A 220 -0.39 -9.93 18.08
C LEU A 220 -0.72 -11.11 18.98
N LEU A 221 -0.34 -12.33 18.63
CA LEU A 221 -0.47 -13.47 19.55
C LEU A 221 0.38 -13.30 20.82
N ASP A 222 1.55 -12.65 20.76
CA ASP A 222 2.38 -12.34 21.94
C ASP A 222 1.75 -11.30 22.86
N ARG A 223 1.08 -10.27 22.31
CA ARG A 223 0.53 -9.14 23.07
C ARG A 223 -0.92 -9.29 23.47
N ARG A 224 -1.74 -9.88 22.60
CA ARG A 224 -3.20 -9.96 22.72
C ARG A 224 -3.67 -11.36 23.08
N GLY A 225 -2.85 -12.39 22.85
CA GLY A 225 -3.14 -13.76 23.28
C GLY A 225 -4.57 -14.17 22.91
N ASP A 226 -5.40 -14.38 23.92
CA ASP A 226 -6.80 -14.81 23.82
C ASP A 226 -7.70 -13.85 23.04
N ASP A 227 -7.41 -12.54 23.05
CA ASP A 227 -8.21 -11.53 22.32
C ASP A 227 -8.10 -11.66 20.80
N VAL A 228 -7.11 -12.41 20.28
CA VAL A 228 -7.01 -12.71 18.85
C VAL A 228 -8.04 -13.80 18.47
N PRO A 229 -9.04 -13.50 17.62
CA PRO A 229 -10.05 -14.47 17.24
C PRO A 229 -9.42 -15.59 16.41
N THR A 230 -9.71 -16.84 16.77
CA THR A 230 -9.26 -18.02 16.02
C THR A 230 -10.39 -18.52 15.12
N THR A 231 -10.54 -17.90 13.95
CA THR A 231 -11.58 -18.28 12.98
C THR A 231 -11.09 -19.35 12.01
N GLU A 232 -12.01 -20.13 11.42
CA GLU A 232 -11.66 -21.14 10.42
C GLU A 232 -10.90 -20.54 9.23
N GLU A 233 -11.29 -19.34 8.76
CA GLU A 233 -10.60 -18.69 7.64
C GLU A 233 -9.18 -18.27 8.03
N MET A 234 -8.93 -17.81 9.27
CA MET A 234 -7.58 -17.56 9.77
C MET A 234 -6.71 -18.83 9.71
N VAL A 235 -7.25 -19.97 10.16
CA VAL A 235 -6.55 -21.27 10.11
C VAL A 235 -6.30 -21.71 8.67
N LYS A 236 -7.26 -21.53 7.76
CA LYS A 236 -7.08 -21.80 6.32
C LYS A 236 -6.01 -20.92 5.70
N VAL A 237 -5.99 -19.62 5.98
CA VAL A 237 -4.93 -18.72 5.49
C VAL A 237 -3.56 -19.16 6.04
N ALA A 238 -3.48 -19.53 7.31
CA ALA A 238 -2.27 -20.07 7.90
C ALA A 238 -1.81 -21.39 7.24
N ALA A 239 -2.75 -22.26 6.84
CA ALA A 239 -2.49 -23.50 6.11
C ALA A 239 -2.06 -23.26 4.64
N ARG A 240 -2.41 -22.13 4.03
CA ARG A 240 -1.90 -21.71 2.71
C ARG A 240 -0.47 -21.19 2.77
N ASN A 241 0.03 -20.81 3.95
CA ASN A 241 1.39 -20.32 4.11
C ASN A 241 2.41 -21.43 3.78
N LEU A 242 3.22 -21.23 2.73
CA LEU A 242 4.12 -22.25 2.17
C LEU A 242 5.04 -22.92 3.22
N SER A 243 5.42 -22.19 4.26
CA SER A 243 6.38 -22.67 5.26
C SER A 243 5.73 -23.44 6.42
N GLY A 244 4.41 -23.40 6.57
CA GLY A 244 3.70 -23.90 7.74
C GLY A 244 3.96 -23.10 9.03
N LYS A 245 4.81 -22.08 9.03
CA LYS A 245 5.16 -21.30 10.23
C LYS A 245 3.97 -20.56 10.83
N ALA A 246 3.05 -20.06 10.00
CA ALA A 246 1.82 -19.44 10.49
C ALA A 246 0.97 -20.43 11.27
N LEU A 247 0.74 -21.62 10.69
CA LEU A 247 -0.05 -22.67 11.31
C LEU A 247 0.63 -23.23 12.58
N SER A 248 1.95 -23.43 12.55
CA SER A 248 2.72 -23.81 13.74
C SER A 248 2.52 -22.81 14.88
N LEU A 249 2.62 -21.52 14.58
CA LEU A 249 2.48 -20.47 15.57
C LEU A 249 1.07 -20.44 16.17
N LEU A 250 0.04 -20.64 15.35
CA LEU A 250 -1.34 -20.79 15.85
C LEU A 250 -1.47 -21.98 16.79
N LEU A 251 -1.01 -23.17 16.37
CA LEU A 251 -1.06 -24.36 17.22
C LEU A 251 -0.28 -24.20 18.53
N ASP A 252 0.85 -23.49 18.50
CA ASP A 252 1.68 -23.24 19.68
C ASP A 252 1.03 -22.28 20.69
N ARG A 253 0.18 -21.35 20.23
CA ARG A 253 -0.38 -20.27 21.06
C ARG A 253 -1.84 -20.42 21.41
N LYS A 254 -2.61 -21.06 20.52
CA LYS A 254 -4.05 -21.24 20.64
C LYS A 254 -4.42 -22.70 20.91
N GLY A 255 -3.51 -23.65 20.68
CA GLY A 255 -3.70 -25.05 21.04
C GLY A 255 -5.03 -25.62 20.51
N ASP A 256 -5.90 -26.01 21.44
CA ASP A 256 -7.19 -26.64 21.15
C ASP A 256 -8.23 -25.67 20.55
N ASP A 257 -8.05 -24.35 20.71
CA ASP A 257 -8.91 -23.36 20.05
C ASP A 257 -8.77 -23.42 18.52
N VAL A 258 -7.66 -23.96 18.01
CA VAL A 258 -7.46 -24.17 16.58
C VAL A 258 -8.24 -25.40 16.14
N GLN A 259 -9.32 -25.19 15.40
CA GLN A 259 -10.11 -26.27 14.82
C GLN A 259 -9.54 -26.73 13.48
N ILE A 260 -9.23 -28.02 13.37
CA ILE A 260 -8.78 -28.65 12.12
C ILE A 260 -9.99 -29.28 11.44
N THR A 261 -10.67 -28.48 10.61
CA THR A 261 -11.83 -28.93 9.84
C THR A 261 -11.39 -29.60 8.53
N ASP A 262 -12.29 -30.35 7.89
CA ASP A 262 -12.07 -30.91 6.55
C ASP A 262 -11.62 -29.83 5.54
N ALA A 263 -12.13 -28.60 5.64
CA ALA A 263 -11.75 -27.49 4.77
C ALA A 263 -10.33 -26.97 5.04
N VAL A 264 -9.87 -26.99 6.30
CA VAL A 264 -8.46 -26.71 6.66
C VAL A 264 -7.55 -27.80 6.10
N VAL A 265 -7.92 -29.07 6.24
CA VAL A 265 -7.15 -30.21 5.73
C VAL A 265 -7.08 -30.18 4.20
N GLU A 266 -8.19 -29.89 3.51
CA GLU A 266 -8.20 -29.72 2.05
C GLU A 266 -7.29 -28.56 1.64
N THR A 267 -7.32 -27.45 2.38
CA THR A 267 -6.46 -26.29 2.12
C THR A 267 -4.97 -26.67 2.26
N ALA A 268 -4.61 -27.43 3.29
CA ALA A 268 -3.26 -27.96 3.46
C ALA A 268 -2.86 -28.94 2.36
N ALA A 269 -3.79 -29.79 1.91
CA ALA A 269 -3.57 -30.74 0.81
C ALA A 269 -3.33 -30.04 -0.55
N ARG A 270 -3.90 -28.84 -0.75
CA ARG A 270 -3.64 -27.98 -1.92
C ARG A 270 -2.32 -27.23 -1.84
N ASN A 271 -1.60 -27.30 -0.72
CA ASN A 271 -0.32 -26.61 -0.57
C ASN A 271 0.76 -27.37 -1.38
N PRO A 272 1.49 -26.70 -2.30
CA PRO A 272 2.56 -27.34 -3.06
C PRO A 272 3.68 -27.92 -2.17
N TYR A 273 3.81 -27.41 -0.94
CA TYR A 273 4.77 -27.88 0.04
C TYR A 273 4.08 -28.73 1.10
N ARG A 274 4.53 -29.98 1.21
CA ARG A 274 4.00 -30.95 2.18
C ARG A 274 4.20 -30.57 3.66
N ALA A 275 5.01 -29.56 3.96
CA ALA A 275 5.34 -29.14 5.32
C ALA A 275 4.10 -28.81 6.18
N VAL A 276 3.06 -28.23 5.57
CA VAL A 276 1.81 -27.93 6.28
C VAL A 276 1.06 -29.22 6.63
N MET A 277 0.95 -30.15 5.69
CA MET A 277 0.29 -31.43 5.92
C MET A 277 1.08 -32.30 6.92
N GLU A 278 2.41 -32.32 6.82
CA GLU A 278 3.29 -32.99 7.81
C GLU A 278 3.04 -32.45 9.21
N LEU A 279 3.00 -31.12 9.37
CA LEU A 279 2.74 -30.48 10.66
C LEU A 279 1.37 -30.86 11.23
N LEU A 280 0.32 -30.91 10.41
CA LEU A 280 -1.01 -31.36 10.83
C LEU A 280 -1.00 -32.83 11.26
N LEU A 281 -0.39 -33.71 10.47
CA LEU A 281 -0.30 -35.14 10.79
C LEU A 281 0.58 -35.43 12.02
N GLU A 282 1.54 -34.57 12.33
CA GLU A 282 2.42 -34.72 13.49
C GLU A 282 1.79 -34.19 14.78
N ARG A 283 1.05 -33.08 14.71
CA ARG A 283 0.54 -32.39 15.91
C ARG A 283 -0.93 -32.58 16.16
N ARG A 284 -1.72 -32.90 15.14
CA ARG A 284 -3.19 -32.96 15.16
C ARG A 284 -3.71 -34.18 14.40
N ARG A 285 -2.96 -35.29 14.43
CA ARG A 285 -3.26 -36.51 13.65
C ARG A 285 -4.72 -36.96 13.77
N ASP A 286 -5.23 -36.97 15.00
CA ASP A 286 -6.57 -37.49 15.30
C ASP A 286 -7.69 -36.57 14.77
N ASP A 287 -7.37 -35.31 14.46
CA ASP A 287 -8.29 -34.36 13.86
C ASP A 287 -8.18 -34.31 12.32
N VAL A 288 -7.20 -35.01 11.72
CA VAL A 288 -7.00 -35.00 10.27
C VAL A 288 -7.86 -36.10 9.62
N ASN A 289 -8.94 -35.66 8.99
CA ASN A 289 -9.82 -36.51 8.20
C ASN A 289 -9.51 -36.39 6.70
N ILE A 290 -9.09 -37.48 6.05
CA ILE A 290 -8.81 -37.49 4.61
C ILE A 290 -10.06 -37.95 3.86
N THR A 291 -10.86 -36.98 3.42
CA THR A 291 -11.98 -37.22 2.52
C THR A 291 -11.53 -37.42 1.06
N GLU A 292 -12.41 -37.89 0.19
CA GLU A 292 -12.15 -37.95 -1.26
C GLU A 292 -11.77 -36.57 -1.82
N ALA A 293 -12.38 -35.49 -1.33
CA ALA A 293 -12.05 -34.12 -1.74
C ALA A 293 -10.60 -33.74 -1.36
N VAL A 294 -10.16 -34.10 -0.15
CA VAL A 294 -8.78 -33.88 0.31
C VAL A 294 -7.79 -34.70 -0.54
N ALA A 295 -8.08 -35.98 -0.77
CA ALA A 295 -7.23 -36.83 -1.60
C ALA A 295 -7.17 -36.33 -3.05
N LYS A 296 -8.31 -35.91 -3.63
CA LYS A 296 -8.36 -35.32 -4.97
C LYS A 296 -7.56 -34.03 -5.05
N ALA A 297 -7.66 -33.18 -4.02
CA ALA A 297 -6.87 -31.96 -3.90
C ALA A 297 -5.36 -32.23 -3.83
N ALA A 298 -4.93 -33.17 -2.99
CA ALA A 298 -3.53 -33.58 -2.86
C ALA A 298 -2.97 -34.20 -4.15
N ALA A 299 -3.78 -34.97 -4.88
CA ALA A 299 -3.40 -35.57 -6.15
C ALA A 299 -3.29 -34.52 -7.27
N GLY A 300 -4.17 -33.51 -7.26
CA GLY A 300 -4.32 -32.49 -8.30
C GLY A 300 -3.39 -31.28 -8.17
N ILE A 301 -2.37 -31.29 -7.30
CA ILE A 301 -1.32 -30.25 -7.28
C ILE A 301 -0.07 -30.68 -8.06
N SER A 302 0.73 -29.72 -8.53
CA SER A 302 2.03 -30.02 -9.13
C SER A 302 2.89 -30.78 -8.12
N HIS A 303 3.47 -31.90 -8.55
CA HIS A 303 4.14 -32.87 -7.66
C HIS A 303 3.22 -33.54 -6.62
N GLY A 304 1.93 -33.69 -6.93
CA GLY A 304 0.92 -34.30 -6.06
C GLY A 304 1.24 -35.74 -5.64
N GLU A 305 2.06 -36.47 -6.40
CA GLU A 305 2.57 -37.78 -6.01
C GLU A 305 3.31 -37.75 -4.66
N LYS A 306 3.99 -36.63 -4.34
CA LYS A 306 4.69 -36.48 -3.05
C LYS A 306 3.72 -36.24 -1.90
N MET A 307 2.66 -35.48 -2.12
CA MET A 307 1.63 -35.22 -1.11
C MET A 307 0.80 -36.49 -0.86
N ILE A 308 0.33 -37.15 -1.91
CA ILE A 308 -0.38 -38.43 -1.80
C ILE A 308 0.52 -39.51 -1.19
N GLY A 309 1.79 -39.57 -1.58
CA GLY A 309 2.77 -40.48 -0.97
C GLY A 309 2.90 -40.27 0.54
N LEU A 310 2.99 -39.02 1.00
CA LEU A 310 3.00 -38.70 2.43
C LEU A 310 1.72 -39.16 3.14
N LEU A 311 0.55 -38.87 2.55
CA LEU A 311 -0.73 -39.28 3.13
C LEU A 311 -0.82 -40.81 3.26
N LEU A 312 -0.46 -41.54 2.19
CA LEU A 312 -0.45 -43.01 2.19
C LEU A 312 0.56 -43.57 3.19
N GLU A 313 1.74 -42.97 3.33
CA GLU A 313 2.75 -43.39 4.31
C GLU A 313 2.26 -43.23 5.76
N ARG A 314 1.58 -42.13 6.07
CA ARG A 314 1.16 -41.79 7.44
C ARG A 314 -0.20 -42.37 7.83
N LEU A 315 -1.09 -42.58 6.86
CA LEU A 315 -2.49 -42.95 7.10
C LEU A 315 -2.92 -44.24 6.39
N GLY A 316 -2.16 -44.75 5.41
CA GLY A 316 -2.44 -46.03 4.75
C GLY A 316 -3.84 -46.09 4.15
N ASP A 317 -4.59 -47.14 4.50
CA ASP A 317 -5.93 -47.44 3.96
C ASP A 317 -7.00 -46.39 4.31
N TRP A 318 -6.70 -45.45 5.23
CA TRP A 318 -7.58 -44.33 5.54
C TRP A 318 -7.58 -43.25 4.45
N VAL A 319 -6.69 -43.34 3.44
CA VAL A 319 -6.68 -42.44 2.29
C VAL A 319 -7.57 -43.02 1.18
N PRO A 320 -8.69 -42.37 0.83
CA PRO A 320 -9.57 -42.86 -0.23
C PRO A 320 -8.89 -42.68 -1.60
N ILE A 321 -8.56 -43.79 -2.25
CA ILE A 321 -8.06 -43.81 -3.63
C ILE A 321 -9.21 -44.23 -4.55
N THR A 322 -10.00 -43.25 -4.97
CA THR A 322 -11.13 -43.43 -5.88
C THR A 322 -10.73 -43.14 -7.34
N GLU A 323 -11.61 -43.46 -8.28
CA GLU A 323 -11.42 -43.10 -9.69
C GLU A 323 -11.19 -41.60 -9.88
N GLU A 324 -11.89 -40.75 -9.11
CA GLU A 324 -11.76 -39.29 -9.19
C GLU A 324 -10.41 -38.78 -8.69
N VAL A 325 -9.83 -39.44 -7.67
CA VAL A 325 -8.47 -39.14 -7.19
C VAL A 325 -7.42 -39.54 -8.22
N VAL A 326 -7.59 -40.72 -8.83
CA VAL A 326 -6.68 -41.19 -9.90
C VAL A 326 -6.74 -40.27 -11.13
N LYS A 327 -7.93 -39.83 -11.53
CA LYS A 327 -8.10 -38.84 -12.62
C LYS A 327 -7.42 -37.52 -12.29
N ALA A 328 -7.57 -37.03 -11.05
CA ALA A 328 -6.91 -35.79 -10.63
C ALA A 328 -5.38 -35.91 -10.65
N ALA A 329 -4.83 -37.05 -10.21
CA ALA A 329 -3.39 -37.33 -10.30
C ALA A 329 -2.90 -37.38 -11.76
N ALA A 330 -3.67 -38.02 -12.65
CA ALA A 330 -3.30 -38.19 -14.06
C ALA A 330 -3.43 -36.91 -14.90
N GLY A 331 -4.20 -35.92 -14.42
CA GLY A 331 -4.45 -34.66 -15.12
C GLY A 331 -3.38 -33.58 -14.93
N ASN A 332 -2.31 -33.87 -14.18
CA ASN A 332 -1.27 -32.92 -13.80
C ASN A 332 0.11 -33.25 -14.37
#